data_AF-A0AAE6QIS8-F1
#
_entry.id   AF-A0AAE6QIS8-F1
#
_cell.length_a   1.000
_cell.length_b   1.000
_cell.length_c   1.000
_cell.angle_alpha   90.00
_cell.angle_beta   90.00
_cell.angle_gamma   90.00
#
_symmetry.space_group_name_H-M   'P 1'
#
loop_
_entity.id
_entity.type
_entity.pdbx_description
1 polymer ?
#
loop_
_entity_poly.entity_id
_entity_poly.type
_entity_poly.pdbx_seq_one_letter_code
_entity_poly.pdbx_strand_id
1 'polypeptide(L)'
;MTDVHGKGTSNRIKHSLALAGWRYPDGDKGVLRSTGMPVLVSEYEADMKGIIYCPECCCPLFRSPEKDEVNKRGRSAFFAHKRGIKTECSLRTKPAIGKHYTTEEEAKQAVVDGELVIVSQFMQSKPISPEVKPGVYDQTKVEDVNGEMSEVPIGRHRGQKFIVPSVVSSVAGLCRGFDKNLYKYYFFPGALHAQILMDALREVGTTTDLTDGPVLIYGTITSIRDGGSNPWNVRSVFLKYESELGYKDFCFKMPVSDGDQHQITQAAVGRVVVAYGRVRKSGLGLALNDLKWGEVGLLARKYEAVLQD
;
A
#
# COMPACT_ATOMS: atom_id res chain seq x y z
N MET A 1 -24.28 4.15 -20.30
CA MET A 1 -23.39 4.27 -19.13
C MET A 1 -23.78 3.16 -18.16
N THR A 2 -23.27 1.97 -18.42
CA THR A 2 -23.57 0.76 -17.64
C THR A 2 -22.56 0.65 -16.52
N ASP A 3 -23.08 0.85 -15.32
CA ASP A 3 -22.46 0.61 -14.04
C ASP A 3 -22.05 -0.87 -13.95
N VAL A 4 -20.74 -1.16 -14.03
CA VAL A 4 -20.21 -2.52 -13.86
C VAL A 4 -20.09 -2.79 -12.36
N HIS A 5 -21.23 -3.09 -11.75
CA HIS A 5 -21.27 -3.76 -10.46
C HIS A 5 -20.86 -5.22 -10.62
N GLY A 6 -19.75 -5.63 -9.98
CA GLY A 6 -19.31 -7.03 -10.05
C GLY A 6 -18.10 -7.41 -9.20
N LYS A 7 -18.23 -7.37 -7.86
CA LYS A 7 -17.83 -8.43 -6.91
C LYS A 7 -18.02 -7.91 -5.48
N GLY A 8 -18.62 -8.75 -4.62
CA GLY A 8 -19.12 -8.39 -3.29
C GLY A 8 -18.11 -7.60 -2.46
N THR A 9 -18.61 -6.74 -1.58
CA THR A 9 -17.82 -5.92 -0.64
C THR A 9 -16.63 -6.70 -0.08
N SER A 10 -15.47 -6.53 -0.71
CA SER A 10 -14.19 -7.02 -0.23
C SER A 10 -14.09 -6.58 1.21
N ASN A 11 -13.81 -7.51 2.12
CA ASN A 11 -13.57 -7.13 3.50
C ASN A 11 -12.40 -6.13 3.52
N ARG A 12 -12.59 -4.97 4.15
CA ARG A 12 -11.56 -3.92 4.22
C ARG A 12 -10.49 -4.25 5.27
N ILE A 13 -10.84 -5.09 6.25
CA ILE A 13 -9.91 -5.59 7.24
C ILE A 13 -9.19 -6.81 6.63
N LYS A 14 -7.97 -6.59 6.15
CA LYS A 14 -7.11 -7.63 5.55
C LYS A 14 -6.36 -8.44 6.60
N HIS A 15 -6.00 -7.83 7.73
CA HIS A 15 -5.52 -8.53 8.92
C HIS A 15 -6.02 -7.87 10.19
N SER A 16 -5.91 -8.58 11.31
CA SER A 16 -6.16 -8.06 12.66
C SER A 16 -4.85 -7.94 13.44
N LEU A 17 -4.85 -7.18 14.54
CA LEU A 17 -3.75 -7.17 15.51
C LEU A 17 -4.16 -8.00 16.72
N ALA A 18 -3.44 -9.09 16.98
CA ALA A 18 -3.60 -9.92 18.16
C ALA A 18 -2.65 -9.49 19.28
N LEU A 19 -3.18 -9.16 20.46
CA LEU A 19 -2.38 -8.82 21.63
C LEU A 19 -3.09 -9.22 22.92
N ALA A 20 -2.60 -10.28 23.57
CA ALA A 20 -3.15 -10.74 24.84
C ALA A 20 -2.94 -9.70 25.96
N GLY A 21 -3.95 -9.49 26.78
CA GLY A 21 -3.89 -8.56 27.92
C GLY A 21 -4.16 -7.09 27.58
N TRP A 22 -4.08 -6.69 26.30
CA TRP A 22 -4.49 -5.35 25.88
C TRP A 22 -6.02 -5.20 25.97
N ARG A 23 -6.53 -3.99 26.24
CA ARG A 23 -7.97 -3.75 26.41
C ARG A 23 -8.40 -2.44 25.77
N TYR A 24 -9.57 -2.45 25.14
CA TYR A 24 -10.22 -1.26 24.62
C TYR A 24 -11.21 -0.70 25.67
N PRO A 25 -11.36 0.63 25.82
CA PRO A 25 -10.65 1.70 25.12
C PRO A 25 -9.34 2.15 25.80
N ASP A 26 -9.06 1.65 27.01
CA ASP A 26 -8.05 2.22 27.92
C ASP A 26 -6.60 1.86 27.58
N GLY A 27 -6.39 0.86 26.72
CA GLY A 27 -5.07 0.42 26.32
C GLY A 27 -4.38 1.42 25.39
N ASP A 28 -3.06 1.52 25.53
CA ASP A 28 -2.24 2.35 24.66
C ASP A 28 -2.29 1.81 23.22
N LYS A 29 -2.86 2.62 22.31
CA LYS A 29 -2.99 2.27 20.89
C LYS A 29 -1.63 2.14 20.20
N GLY A 30 -0.64 2.95 20.61
CA GLY A 30 0.73 2.88 20.12
C GLY A 30 1.37 1.54 20.46
N VAL A 31 1.15 1.03 21.67
CA VAL A 31 1.59 -0.32 22.08
C VAL A 31 0.95 -1.40 21.22
N LEU A 32 -0.37 -1.36 21.00
CA LEU A 32 -1.06 -2.34 20.16
C LEU A 32 -0.53 -2.34 18.71
N ARG A 33 -0.33 -1.17 18.10
CA ARG A 33 0.16 -1.05 16.71
C ARG A 33 1.62 -1.43 16.55
N SER A 34 2.44 -1.23 17.58
CA SER A 34 3.86 -1.57 17.55
C SER A 34 4.12 -3.05 17.86
N THR A 35 3.45 -3.59 18.88
CA THR A 35 3.72 -4.93 19.45
C THR A 35 2.69 -6.00 19.11
N GLY A 36 1.48 -5.61 18.67
CA GLY A 36 0.44 -6.57 18.28
C GLY A 36 0.87 -7.40 17.09
N MET A 37 0.60 -8.71 17.16
CA MET A 37 0.89 -9.66 16.09
C MET A 37 -0.12 -9.50 14.96
N PRO A 38 0.29 -9.20 13.73
CA PRO A 38 -0.62 -9.24 12.57
C PRO A 38 -1.11 -10.66 12.34
N VAL A 39 -2.42 -10.83 12.15
CA VAL A 39 -3.06 -12.13 11.92
C VAL A 39 -3.97 -12.03 10.71
N LEU A 40 -3.68 -12.80 9.66
CA LEU A 40 -4.57 -12.97 8.51
C LEU A 40 -5.82 -13.77 8.89
N VAL A 41 -6.87 -13.66 8.07
CA VAL A 41 -8.10 -14.42 8.31
C VAL A 41 -7.87 -15.94 8.27
N SER A 42 -6.96 -16.36 7.40
CA SER A 42 -6.51 -17.74 7.19
C SER A 42 -5.58 -18.25 8.30
N GLU A 43 -4.96 -17.36 9.06
CA GLU A 43 -4.04 -17.67 10.18
C GLU A 43 -4.75 -17.58 11.54
N TYR A 44 -6.04 -17.24 11.56
CA TYR A 44 -6.78 -17.09 12.80
C TYR A 44 -7.00 -18.43 13.49
N GLU A 45 -6.59 -18.50 14.75
CA GLU A 45 -6.84 -19.63 15.63
C GLU A 45 -7.91 -19.29 16.69
N ALA A 46 -8.61 -20.31 17.18
CA ALA A 46 -9.74 -20.12 18.10
C ALA A 46 -9.35 -19.48 19.44
N ASP A 47 -8.09 -19.64 19.87
CA ASP A 47 -7.53 -19.04 21.08
C ASP A 47 -7.31 -17.52 20.94
N MET A 48 -7.25 -17.00 19.71
CA MET A 48 -7.16 -15.56 19.43
C MET A 48 -8.50 -14.83 19.62
N LYS A 49 -9.57 -15.56 19.95
CA LYS A 49 -10.88 -14.98 20.23
C LYS A 49 -10.81 -13.98 21.39
N GLY A 50 -11.25 -12.75 21.11
CA GLY A 50 -11.33 -11.69 22.12
C GLY A 50 -10.04 -10.92 22.36
N ILE A 51 -8.93 -11.32 21.71
CA ILE A 51 -7.64 -10.61 21.75
C ILE A 51 -7.24 -10.02 20.39
N ILE A 52 -8.15 -10.02 19.41
CA ILE A 52 -7.96 -9.44 18.09
C ILE A 52 -8.60 -8.05 17.98
N TYR A 53 -7.88 -7.12 17.36
CA TYR A 53 -8.25 -5.71 17.30
C TYR A 53 -8.06 -5.15 15.89
N CYS A 54 -8.81 -4.08 15.59
CA CYS A 54 -8.75 -3.38 14.31
C CYS A 54 -7.39 -2.67 14.18
N PRO A 55 -6.66 -2.85 13.07
CA PRO A 55 -5.36 -2.20 12.88
C PRO A 55 -5.46 -0.67 12.76
N GLU A 56 -6.63 -0.15 12.38
CA GLU A 56 -6.88 1.30 12.28
C GLU A 56 -7.38 1.88 13.62
N CYS A 57 -8.58 1.50 14.05
CA CYS A 57 -9.27 2.13 15.18
C CYS A 57 -9.04 1.43 16.54
N CYS A 58 -8.28 0.33 16.55
CA CYS A 58 -8.00 -0.51 17.72
C CYS A 58 -9.24 -1.11 18.42
N CYS A 59 -10.43 -0.99 17.82
CA CYS A 59 -11.63 -1.61 18.39
C CYS A 59 -11.57 -3.15 18.28
N PRO A 60 -12.14 -3.89 19.24
CA PRO A 60 -12.22 -5.34 19.19
C PRO A 60 -12.89 -5.85 17.90
N LEU A 61 -12.32 -6.90 17.33
CA LEU A 61 -12.84 -7.58 16.14
C LEU A 61 -13.43 -8.96 16.52
N PHE A 62 -14.18 -9.53 15.59
CA PHE A 62 -14.55 -10.94 15.56
C PHE A 62 -14.32 -11.51 14.15
N ARG A 63 -14.06 -12.81 14.05
CA ARG A 63 -14.03 -13.55 12.78
C ARG A 63 -15.40 -14.16 12.49
N SER A 64 -15.82 -14.15 11.22
CA SER A 64 -17.07 -14.74 10.77
C SER A 64 -16.90 -15.46 9.42
N PRO A 65 -17.16 -16.78 9.33
CA PRO A 65 -17.48 -17.70 10.42
C PRO A 65 -16.34 -17.81 11.44
N GLU A 66 -16.67 -18.24 12.66
CA GLU A 66 -15.67 -18.33 13.73
C GLU A 66 -14.68 -19.48 13.50
N LYS A 67 -15.14 -20.61 12.96
CA LYS A 67 -14.34 -21.84 12.80
C LYS A 67 -14.16 -22.29 11.35
N ASP A 68 -15.14 -22.00 10.50
CA ASP A 68 -15.13 -22.46 9.11
C ASP A 68 -14.48 -21.42 8.19
N GLU A 69 -13.86 -21.87 7.10
CA GLU A 69 -13.29 -21.00 6.07
C GLU A 69 -14.33 -20.29 5.22
N VAL A 70 -15.53 -20.86 5.12
CA VAL A 70 -16.64 -20.34 4.33
C VAL A 70 -17.93 -20.47 5.11
N ASN A 71 -18.76 -19.43 5.04
CA ASN A 71 -20.08 -19.47 5.67
C ASN A 71 -21.06 -20.30 4.84
N LYS A 72 -22.24 -20.58 5.40
CA LYS A 72 -23.33 -21.31 4.73
C LYS A 72 -23.82 -20.68 3.41
N ARG A 73 -23.42 -19.43 3.11
CA ARG A 73 -23.75 -18.68 1.90
C ARG A 73 -22.57 -18.62 0.91
N GLY A 74 -21.50 -19.38 1.15
CA GLY A 74 -20.31 -19.42 0.29
C GLY A 74 -19.39 -18.21 0.40
N ARG A 75 -19.60 -17.31 1.38
CA ARG A 75 -18.69 -16.18 1.62
C ARG A 75 -17.53 -16.65 2.50
N SER A 76 -16.31 -16.38 2.06
CA SER A 76 -15.09 -16.62 2.84
C SER A 76 -15.15 -15.95 4.20
N ALA A 77 -14.41 -16.51 5.15
CA ALA A 77 -14.24 -15.94 6.46
C ALA A 77 -13.73 -14.49 6.38
N PHE A 78 -14.07 -13.68 7.37
CA PHE A 78 -13.66 -12.28 7.41
C PHE A 78 -13.63 -11.75 8.84
N PHE A 79 -12.80 -10.74 9.08
CA PHE A 79 -12.84 -9.97 10.31
C PHE A 79 -13.85 -8.83 10.24
N ALA A 80 -14.56 -8.59 11.34
CA ALA A 80 -15.49 -7.46 11.46
C ALA A 80 -15.47 -6.86 12.87
N HIS A 81 -15.79 -5.56 12.95
CA HIS A 81 -15.89 -4.83 14.20
C HIS A 81 -16.97 -5.38 15.11
N LYS A 82 -16.65 -5.57 16.40
CA LYS A 82 -17.61 -6.02 17.41
C LYS A 82 -18.83 -5.09 17.44
N ARG A 83 -20.03 -5.70 17.47
CA ARG A 83 -21.31 -4.97 17.50
C ARG A 83 -21.42 -4.15 18.80
N GLY A 84 -22.12 -3.02 18.72
CA GLY A 84 -22.37 -2.14 19.88
C GLY A 84 -21.31 -1.08 20.14
N ILE A 85 -20.11 -1.18 19.54
CA ILE A 85 -19.06 -0.15 19.67
C ILE A 85 -19.20 0.86 18.53
N LYS A 86 -19.34 2.14 18.87
CA LYS A 86 -19.30 3.26 17.90
C LYS A 86 -17.88 3.82 17.86
N THR A 87 -17.28 3.82 16.68
CA THR A 87 -15.93 4.31 16.44
C THR A 87 -15.88 4.84 15.01
N GLU A 88 -15.13 5.92 14.80
CA GLU A 88 -14.78 6.38 13.47
C GLU A 88 -13.64 5.50 12.94
N CYS A 89 -13.95 4.70 11.92
CA CYS A 89 -13.04 3.73 11.34
C CYS A 89 -13.36 3.58 9.86
N SER A 90 -12.40 3.93 9.00
CA SER A 90 -12.51 3.81 7.54
C SER A 90 -12.53 2.35 7.06
N LEU A 91 -12.12 1.39 7.90
CA LEU A 91 -12.28 -0.03 7.61
C LEU A 91 -13.71 -0.56 7.87
N ARG A 92 -14.57 0.20 8.55
CA ARG A 92 -15.97 -0.22 8.84
C ARG A 92 -16.92 0.07 7.69
N THR A 93 -16.71 1.17 6.99
CA THR A 93 -17.51 1.65 5.86
C THR A 93 -16.57 2.29 4.87
N LYS A 94 -16.77 2.08 3.56
CA LYS A 94 -16.01 2.82 2.53
C LYS A 94 -16.20 4.32 2.81
N PRO A 95 -15.17 5.06 3.21
CA PRO A 95 -15.33 6.48 3.49
C PRO A 95 -15.66 7.23 2.20
N ALA A 96 -16.22 8.42 2.34
CA ALA A 96 -16.14 9.41 1.27
C ALA A 96 -14.65 9.65 0.94
N ILE A 97 -14.33 9.90 -0.32
CA ILE A 97 -12.97 10.07 -0.82
C ILE A 97 -12.22 11.12 0.04
N GLY A 98 -11.18 10.69 0.77
CA GLY A 98 -10.27 11.51 1.58
C GLY A 98 -10.47 11.47 3.12
N LYS A 99 -9.38 11.51 3.91
CA LYS A 99 -9.45 11.81 5.36
C LYS A 99 -9.41 13.30 5.61
N HIS A 100 -10.29 13.74 6.49
CA HIS A 100 -10.45 15.13 6.88
C HIS A 100 -9.64 15.40 8.15
N TYR A 101 -8.80 16.43 8.12
CA TYR A 101 -8.20 16.99 9.33
C TYR A 101 -8.76 18.40 9.51
N THR A 102 -9.26 18.69 10.69
CA THR A 102 -9.93 19.95 11.01
C THR A 102 -8.95 21.09 11.27
N THR A 103 -7.74 20.78 11.78
CA THR A 103 -6.71 21.78 12.11
C THR A 103 -5.31 21.36 11.63
N GLU A 104 -4.40 22.34 11.58
CA GLU A 104 -2.98 22.11 11.26
C GLU A 104 -2.32 21.22 12.30
N GLU A 105 -2.64 21.44 13.58
CA GLU A 105 -2.12 20.70 14.72
C GLU A 105 -2.56 19.23 14.65
N GLU A 106 -3.80 18.95 14.26
CA GLU A 106 -4.29 17.58 14.07
C GLU A 106 -3.54 16.87 12.93
N ALA A 107 -3.31 17.56 11.82
CA ALA A 107 -2.54 17.04 10.70
C ALA A 107 -1.06 16.80 11.07
N LYS A 108 -0.42 17.74 11.78
CA LYS A 108 0.95 17.60 12.30
C LYS A 108 1.05 16.44 13.27
N GLN A 109 0.11 16.31 14.20
CA GLN A 109 0.10 15.22 15.16
C GLN A 109 -0.06 13.87 14.45
N ALA A 110 -0.91 13.77 13.43
CA ALA A 110 -1.04 12.54 12.65
C ALA A 110 0.22 12.18 11.85
N VAL A 111 1.01 13.18 11.41
CA VAL A 111 2.33 12.94 10.82
C VAL A 111 3.31 12.42 11.86
N VAL A 112 3.34 13.04 13.05
CA VAL A 112 4.19 12.62 14.18
C VAL A 112 3.84 11.21 14.65
N ASP A 113 2.55 10.88 14.73
CA ASP A 113 2.05 9.56 15.13
C ASP A 113 2.21 8.50 14.02
N GLY A 114 2.68 8.90 12.83
CA GLY A 114 2.86 8.02 11.68
C GLY A 114 1.55 7.52 11.06
N GLU A 115 0.42 8.17 11.35
CA GLU A 115 -0.88 7.87 10.75
C GLU A 115 -1.06 8.53 9.37
N LEU A 116 -0.36 9.64 9.13
CA LEU A 116 -0.33 10.38 7.88
C LEU A 116 1.09 10.51 7.34
N VAL A 117 1.30 10.14 6.08
CA VAL A 117 2.57 10.29 5.39
C VAL A 117 2.38 11.21 4.19
N ILE A 118 3.18 12.27 4.13
CA ILE A 118 3.16 13.22 3.02
C ILE A 118 4.34 12.92 2.11
N VAL A 119 4.06 12.42 0.91
CA VAL A 119 5.09 12.13 -0.10
C VAL A 119 5.11 13.29 -1.08
N SER A 120 6.12 14.16 -0.96
CA SER A 120 6.28 15.30 -1.88
C SER A 120 6.72 14.84 -3.27
N GLN A 121 7.64 13.87 -3.31
CA GLN A 121 8.08 13.18 -4.51
C GLN A 121 8.69 11.81 -4.16
N PHE A 122 8.75 10.91 -5.13
CA PHE A 122 9.56 9.70 -5.02
C PHE A 122 11.00 9.99 -5.45
N MET A 123 11.95 9.22 -4.89
CA MET A 123 13.38 9.34 -5.22
C MET A 123 13.61 9.24 -6.74
N GLN A 124 14.33 10.22 -7.29
CA GLN A 124 14.60 10.27 -8.74
C GLN A 124 15.76 9.34 -9.14
N SER A 125 16.76 9.25 -8.27
CA SER A 125 17.94 8.41 -8.40
C SER A 125 18.18 7.64 -7.10
N LYS A 126 19.05 6.63 -7.19
CA LYS A 126 19.47 5.84 -6.03
C LYS A 126 20.00 6.77 -4.91
N PRO A 127 19.59 6.55 -3.64
CA PRO A 127 20.14 7.31 -2.52
C PRO A 127 21.63 7.02 -2.36
N ILE A 128 22.41 8.09 -2.17
CA ILE A 128 23.84 7.99 -1.85
C ILE A 128 23.92 7.44 -0.41
N SER A 129 24.41 6.21 -0.26
CA SER A 129 24.66 5.66 1.08
C SER A 129 25.76 6.48 1.76
N PRO A 130 25.57 6.95 3.01
CA PRO A 130 26.67 7.57 3.75
C PRO A 130 27.83 6.57 3.85
N GLU A 131 29.07 7.04 3.72
CA GLU A 131 30.28 6.23 3.88
C GLU A 131 30.39 5.74 5.33
N VAL A 132 29.73 4.63 5.65
CA VAL A 132 29.88 3.97 6.95
C VAL A 132 30.85 2.82 6.75
N LYS A 133 31.95 2.81 7.53
CA LYS A 133 32.88 1.68 7.60
C LYS A 133 32.08 0.40 7.88
N PRO A 134 32.37 -0.72 7.20
CA PRO A 134 31.55 -1.93 7.30
C PRO A 134 31.59 -2.51 8.72
N GLY A 135 30.59 -2.17 9.52
CA GLY A 135 30.21 -2.91 10.71
C GLY A 135 29.33 -4.10 10.30
N VAL A 136 29.50 -5.23 10.96
CA VAL A 136 28.93 -6.55 10.56
C VAL A 136 27.39 -6.60 10.59
N TYR A 137 26.71 -5.56 11.07
CA TYR A 137 25.26 -5.45 11.02
C TYR A 137 24.86 -3.98 10.88
N ASP A 138 24.71 -3.47 9.65
CA ASP A 138 23.60 -2.60 9.21
C ASP A 138 23.85 -2.15 7.74
N GLN A 139 23.15 -2.75 6.78
CA GLN A 139 23.07 -2.23 5.40
C GLN A 139 21.61 -1.94 5.03
N THR A 140 20.84 -1.41 5.98
CA THR A 140 19.50 -0.93 5.67
C THR A 140 19.64 0.38 4.89
N LYS A 141 19.48 0.34 3.56
CA LYS A 141 19.46 1.56 2.74
C LYS A 141 18.36 2.49 3.27
N VAL A 142 18.75 3.70 3.67
CA VAL A 142 17.83 4.78 4.03
C VAL A 142 17.08 5.17 2.76
N GLU A 143 15.81 4.79 2.71
CA GLU A 143 14.91 5.01 1.56
C GLU A 143 13.84 6.07 1.84
N ASP A 144 13.93 6.72 3.01
CA ASP A 144 13.11 7.85 3.42
C ASP A 144 14.04 8.98 3.84
N VAL A 145 14.06 10.05 3.05
CA VAL A 145 14.81 11.27 3.36
C VAL A 145 13.79 12.34 3.73
N ASN A 146 14.05 13.08 4.82
CA ASN A 146 13.22 14.22 5.20
C ASN A 146 13.14 15.19 4.02
N GLY A 147 11.93 15.35 3.49
CA GLY A 147 11.63 16.32 2.44
C GLY A 147 11.40 17.70 3.03
N GLU A 148 11.30 18.70 2.17
CA GLU A 148 10.93 20.04 2.58
C GLU A 148 9.52 20.07 3.16
N MET A 149 9.23 21.08 3.97
CA MET A 149 7.87 21.34 4.43
C MET A 149 6.95 21.53 3.21
N SER A 150 5.87 20.75 3.16
CA SER A 150 4.97 20.73 2.00
C SER A 150 3.62 21.36 2.34
N GLU A 151 3.14 22.19 1.43
CA GLU A 151 1.84 22.86 1.51
C GLU A 151 0.76 21.93 0.93
N VAL A 152 0.00 21.26 1.80
CA VAL A 152 -0.99 20.24 1.38
C VAL A 152 -2.42 20.68 1.70
N PRO A 153 -3.36 20.57 0.74
CA PRO A 153 -4.77 20.91 0.94
C PRO A 153 -5.46 19.82 1.76
N ILE A 154 -5.40 19.93 3.09
CA ILE A 154 -6.02 18.93 3.99
C ILE A 154 -7.41 19.39 4.47
N GLY A 155 -7.74 20.69 4.43
CA GLY A 155 -9.02 21.22 4.94
C GLY A 155 -10.13 21.38 3.89
N ARG A 156 -11.38 21.00 4.23
CA ARG A 156 -12.55 21.10 3.32
C ARG A 156 -13.05 22.53 3.05
N HIS A 157 -12.82 23.48 3.95
CA HIS A 157 -13.69 24.67 3.99
C HIS A 157 -13.13 25.98 3.45
N ARG A 158 -11.85 26.10 3.11
CA ARG A 158 -11.29 27.38 2.60
C ARG A 158 -10.14 27.26 1.60
N GLY A 159 -9.91 26.07 1.01
CA GLY A 159 -8.67 25.85 0.25
C GLY A 159 -7.42 26.07 1.11
N GLN A 160 -7.56 25.97 2.44
CA GLN A 160 -6.47 26.10 3.38
C GLN A 160 -5.53 24.92 3.17
N LYS A 161 -4.32 25.26 2.78
CA LYS A 161 -3.22 24.33 2.73
C LYS A 161 -2.46 24.46 4.04
N PHE A 162 -2.01 23.33 4.56
CA PHE A 162 -1.24 23.28 5.79
C PHE A 162 0.20 22.95 5.46
N ILE A 163 1.11 23.50 6.24
CA ILE A 163 2.53 23.24 6.12
C ILE A 163 2.89 22.10 7.07
N VAL A 164 3.11 20.92 6.51
CA VAL A 164 3.47 19.71 7.26
C VAL A 164 4.78 19.10 6.74
N PRO A 165 5.54 18.39 7.59
CA PRO A 165 6.73 17.68 7.14
C PRO A 165 6.40 16.69 6.03
N SER A 166 7.21 16.70 4.97
CA SER A 166 7.13 15.70 3.89
C SER A 166 8.32 14.77 3.92
N VAL A 167 8.18 13.65 3.22
CA VAL A 167 9.27 12.70 2.97
C VAL A 167 9.48 12.53 1.47
N VAL A 168 10.75 12.51 1.07
CA VAL A 168 11.16 11.93 -0.21
C VAL A 168 11.39 10.46 0.05
N SER A 169 10.43 9.65 -0.40
CA SER A 169 10.38 8.21 -0.12
C SER A 169 10.65 7.40 -1.39
N SER A 170 10.59 6.08 -1.26
CA SER A 170 10.51 5.15 -2.39
C SER A 170 9.30 4.22 -2.22
N VAL A 171 8.76 3.71 -3.32
CA VAL A 171 7.72 2.68 -3.30
C VAL A 171 8.24 1.41 -2.59
N ALA A 172 9.54 1.11 -2.69
CA ALA A 172 10.17 0.07 -1.89
C ALA A 172 10.06 0.35 -0.38
N GLY A 173 10.23 1.59 0.06
CA GLY A 173 9.97 2.04 1.44
C GLY A 173 8.52 1.79 1.87
N LEU A 174 7.54 2.08 1.00
CA LEU A 174 6.13 1.77 1.25
C LEU A 174 5.89 0.27 1.46
N CYS A 175 6.64 -0.58 0.75
CA CYS A 175 6.55 -2.03 0.85
C CYS A 175 7.18 -2.60 2.13
N ARG A 176 7.99 -1.82 2.87
CA ARG A 176 8.56 -2.23 4.16
C ARG A 176 7.53 -2.03 5.26
N GLY A 177 7.18 -3.10 5.99
CA GLY A 177 6.08 -3.01 6.97
C GLY A 177 4.72 -2.81 6.28
N PHE A 178 4.54 -3.42 5.10
CA PHE A 178 3.38 -3.18 4.24
C PHE A 178 2.04 -3.43 4.94
N ASP A 179 1.97 -4.42 5.83
CA ASP A 179 0.82 -4.67 6.71
C ASP A 179 0.40 -3.40 7.46
N LYS A 180 1.35 -2.75 8.14
CA LYS A 180 1.06 -1.50 8.89
C LYS A 180 0.80 -0.33 7.95
N ASN A 181 1.58 -0.21 6.88
CA ASN A 181 1.45 0.88 5.92
C ASN A 181 0.14 0.85 5.14
N LEU A 182 -0.45 -0.34 4.93
CA LEU A 182 -1.69 -0.51 4.19
C LEU A 182 -2.85 0.34 4.75
N TYR A 183 -2.84 0.61 6.06
CA TYR A 183 -3.87 1.35 6.77
C TYR A 183 -3.50 2.79 7.14
N LYS A 184 -2.29 3.24 6.76
CA LYS A 184 -1.90 4.63 6.91
C LYS A 184 -2.48 5.48 5.80
N TYR A 185 -2.66 6.77 6.10
CA TYR A 185 -3.03 7.76 5.12
C TYR A 185 -1.79 8.28 4.40
N TYR A 186 -1.91 8.41 3.09
CA TYR A 186 -0.87 8.94 2.22
C TYR A 186 -1.42 10.12 1.43
N PHE A 187 -0.65 11.20 1.41
CA PHE A 187 -0.78 12.27 0.43
C PHE A 187 0.30 12.06 -0.63
N PHE A 188 -0.08 11.55 -1.80
CA PHE A 188 0.86 11.27 -2.90
C PHE A 188 1.15 12.51 -3.76
N PRO A 189 2.27 12.53 -4.51
CA PRO A 189 2.61 13.64 -5.38
C PRO A 189 1.50 13.93 -6.41
N GLY A 190 0.93 15.14 -6.35
CA GLY A 190 -0.17 15.57 -7.24
C GLY A 190 -1.56 15.08 -6.82
N ALA A 191 -1.71 14.45 -5.66
CA ALA A 191 -3.02 14.09 -5.11
C ALA A 191 -3.81 15.33 -4.66
N LEU A 192 -5.15 15.22 -4.66
CA LEU A 192 -6.03 16.28 -4.17
C LEU A 192 -6.36 16.14 -2.67
N HIS A 193 -6.23 14.94 -2.11
CA HIS A 193 -6.55 14.62 -0.73
C HIS A 193 -5.73 13.42 -0.26
N ALA A 194 -5.55 13.28 1.05
CA ALA A 194 -4.93 12.10 1.64
C ALA A 194 -5.90 10.91 1.62
N GLN A 195 -5.41 9.75 1.22
CA GLN A 195 -6.19 8.50 1.14
C GLN A 195 -5.42 7.35 1.77
N ILE A 196 -6.13 6.30 2.17
CA ILE A 196 -5.50 5.10 2.73
C ILE A 196 -4.73 4.39 1.62
N LEU A 197 -3.55 3.84 1.93
CA LEU A 197 -2.74 3.13 0.94
C LEU A 197 -3.54 2.03 0.21
N MET A 198 -4.34 1.26 0.95
CA MET A 198 -5.21 0.23 0.39
C MET A 198 -6.18 0.77 -0.68
N ASP A 199 -6.70 1.99 -0.51
CA ASP A 199 -7.62 2.61 -1.48
C ASP A 199 -6.86 3.25 -2.65
N ALA A 200 -5.60 3.64 -2.45
CA ALA A 200 -4.74 4.18 -3.49
C ALA A 200 -4.23 3.09 -4.47
N LEU A 201 -4.07 1.86 -3.99
CA LEU A 201 -3.56 0.71 -4.73
C LEU A 201 -4.57 0.21 -5.75
N ARG A 202 -4.17 0.16 -7.02
CA ARG A 202 -4.98 -0.38 -8.12
C ARG A 202 -4.40 -1.69 -8.64
N GLU A 203 -5.23 -2.72 -8.72
CA GLU A 203 -4.80 -3.97 -9.33
C GLU A 203 -4.67 -3.82 -10.84
N VAL A 204 -3.54 -4.26 -11.38
CA VAL A 204 -3.26 -4.17 -12.83
C VAL A 204 -4.18 -5.07 -13.64
N GLY A 205 -4.57 -6.23 -13.11
CA GLY A 205 -5.34 -7.26 -13.82
C GLY A 205 -6.57 -6.73 -14.54
N THR A 206 -7.24 -5.75 -13.94
CA THR A 206 -8.51 -5.17 -14.42
C THR A 206 -8.37 -3.74 -14.94
N THR A 207 -7.15 -3.21 -15.10
CA THR A 207 -6.95 -1.81 -15.48
C THR A 207 -7.15 -1.61 -16.98
N THR A 208 -8.18 -0.86 -17.38
CA THR A 208 -8.44 -0.50 -18.79
C THR A 208 -8.16 0.96 -19.12
N ASP A 209 -8.00 1.79 -18.10
CA ASP A 209 -8.04 3.23 -18.26
C ASP A 209 -6.64 3.82 -18.37
N LEU A 210 -6.46 4.73 -19.32
CA LEU A 210 -5.31 5.63 -19.35
C LEU A 210 -5.46 6.65 -18.23
N THR A 211 -4.35 7.09 -17.66
CA THR A 211 -4.38 8.06 -16.56
C THR A 211 -3.71 9.37 -16.94
N ASP A 212 -4.34 10.48 -16.57
CA ASP A 212 -3.78 11.82 -16.76
C ASP A 212 -2.63 12.09 -15.76
N GLY A 213 -2.83 11.62 -14.53
CA GLY A 213 -1.86 11.67 -13.43
C GLY A 213 -1.29 10.29 -13.08
N PRO A 214 -0.19 10.26 -12.30
CA PRO A 214 0.39 9.01 -11.81
C PRO A 214 -0.55 8.31 -10.83
N VAL A 215 -0.53 6.98 -10.85
CA VAL A 215 -1.33 6.12 -9.98
C VAL A 215 -0.45 5.03 -9.39
N LEU A 216 -0.81 4.58 -8.19
CA LEU A 216 -0.15 3.46 -7.53
C LEU A 216 -0.82 2.15 -7.96
N ILE A 217 -0.07 1.28 -8.62
CA ILE A 217 -0.55 0.00 -9.13
C ILE A 217 0.19 -1.16 -8.49
N TYR A 218 -0.43 -2.33 -8.46
CA TYR A 218 0.23 -3.57 -8.11
C TYR A 218 -0.20 -4.72 -9.04
N GLY A 219 0.69 -5.70 -9.21
CA GLY A 219 0.41 -6.87 -10.02
C GLY A 219 1.43 -7.98 -9.84
N THR A 220 1.09 -9.18 -10.27
CA THR A 220 1.99 -10.34 -10.26
C THR A 220 2.86 -10.32 -11.52
N ILE A 221 4.18 -10.45 -11.37
CA ILE A 221 5.11 -10.49 -12.50
C ILE A 221 4.95 -11.82 -13.25
N THR A 222 4.72 -11.77 -14.56
CA THR A 222 4.59 -12.96 -15.43
C THR A 222 5.83 -13.22 -16.26
N SER A 223 6.52 -12.17 -16.69
CA SER A 223 7.79 -12.30 -17.42
C SER A 223 8.60 -11.00 -17.37
N ILE A 224 9.90 -11.13 -17.57
CA ILE A 224 10.84 -10.00 -17.63
C ILE A 224 11.67 -10.14 -18.91
N ARG A 225 11.87 -9.05 -19.65
CA ARG A 225 12.65 -9.03 -20.89
C ARG A 225 13.59 -7.84 -20.92
N ASP A 226 14.86 -8.08 -21.17
CA ASP A 226 15.87 -7.05 -21.28
C ASP A 226 16.14 -6.73 -22.75
N GLY A 227 16.20 -5.45 -23.11
CA GLY A 227 16.49 -4.98 -24.47
C GLY A 227 17.95 -5.21 -24.93
N GLY A 228 18.75 -5.89 -24.11
CA GLY A 228 20.14 -6.27 -24.35
C GLY A 228 20.88 -6.44 -23.03
N SER A 229 22.19 -6.67 -23.05
CA SER A 229 22.98 -7.05 -21.86
C SER A 229 23.56 -5.91 -21.03
N ASN A 230 23.48 -4.65 -21.48
CA ASN A 230 24.06 -3.52 -20.74
C ASN A 230 23.17 -3.07 -19.57
N PRO A 231 23.75 -2.56 -18.47
CA PRO A 231 22.99 -2.11 -17.29
C PRO A 231 21.99 -0.97 -17.56
N TRP A 232 22.26 -0.12 -18.56
CA TRP A 232 21.38 0.98 -18.95
C TRP A 232 20.31 0.58 -20.00
N ASN A 233 20.31 -0.68 -20.45
CA ASN A 233 19.27 -1.14 -21.35
C ASN A 233 17.92 -1.20 -20.62
N VAL A 234 16.85 -1.07 -21.40
CA VAL A 234 15.49 -1.13 -20.87
C VAL A 234 15.13 -2.58 -20.54
N ARG A 235 14.77 -2.81 -19.28
CA ARG A 235 14.05 -3.99 -18.79
C ARG A 235 12.56 -3.72 -18.86
N SER A 236 11.84 -4.59 -19.54
CA SER A 236 10.37 -4.62 -19.58
C SER A 236 9.87 -5.71 -18.63
N VAL A 237 9.05 -5.34 -17.64
CA VAL A 237 8.47 -6.24 -16.65
C VAL A 237 6.98 -6.36 -16.94
N PHE A 238 6.54 -7.55 -17.35
CA PHE A 238 5.16 -7.84 -17.69
C PHE A 238 4.40 -8.34 -16.47
N LEU A 239 3.17 -7.85 -16.32
CA LEU A 239 2.29 -8.19 -15.21
C LEU A 239 1.13 -9.06 -15.69
N LYS A 240 0.57 -9.86 -14.77
CA LYS A 240 -0.65 -10.63 -15.03
C LYS A 240 -1.77 -9.65 -15.37
N TYR A 241 -2.36 -9.84 -16.55
CA TYR A 241 -3.33 -8.92 -17.14
C TYR A 241 -4.43 -9.69 -17.86
N GLU A 242 -5.68 -9.26 -17.73
CA GLU A 242 -6.82 -9.85 -18.43
C GLU A 242 -6.93 -9.26 -19.85
N SER A 243 -6.37 -9.96 -20.84
CA SER A 243 -6.29 -9.45 -22.21
C SER A 243 -7.64 -9.27 -22.92
N GLU A 244 -8.70 -9.85 -22.36
CA GLU A 244 -10.08 -9.71 -22.87
C GLU A 244 -10.63 -8.29 -22.68
N LEU A 245 -9.95 -7.44 -21.90
CA LEU A 245 -10.33 -6.07 -21.61
C LEU A 245 -9.89 -5.03 -22.66
N GLY A 246 -9.46 -5.49 -23.84
CA GLY A 246 -9.17 -4.63 -25.00
C GLY A 246 -7.70 -4.24 -25.20
N TYR A 247 -6.82 -4.55 -24.23
CA TYR A 247 -5.36 -4.43 -24.37
C TYR A 247 -4.70 -5.79 -24.26
N LYS A 248 -3.60 -6.00 -24.99
CA LYS A 248 -2.95 -7.32 -25.04
C LYS A 248 -2.19 -7.68 -23.77
N ASP A 249 -1.52 -6.69 -23.18
CA ASP A 249 -0.64 -6.88 -22.03
C ASP A 249 -0.52 -5.57 -21.22
N PHE A 250 0.04 -5.71 -20.01
CA PHE A 250 0.46 -4.59 -19.19
C PHE A 250 1.92 -4.79 -18.76
N CYS A 251 2.75 -3.77 -18.92
CA CYS A 251 4.14 -3.81 -18.44
C CYS A 251 4.58 -2.51 -17.76
N PHE A 252 5.73 -2.54 -17.11
CA PHE A 252 6.48 -1.31 -16.86
C PHE A 252 7.91 -1.44 -17.33
N LYS A 253 8.55 -0.29 -17.57
CA LYS A 253 9.90 -0.21 -18.11
C LYS A 253 10.83 0.54 -17.16
N MET A 254 12.03 0.02 -16.99
CA MET A 254 13.09 0.60 -16.17
C MET A 254 14.47 0.18 -16.70
N PRO A 255 15.57 0.85 -16.31
CA PRO A 255 16.92 0.34 -16.56
C PRO A 255 17.15 -1.02 -15.89
N VAL A 256 17.93 -1.90 -16.54
CA VAL A 256 18.36 -3.19 -15.96
C VAL A 256 19.03 -3.00 -14.60
N SER A 257 19.91 -2.00 -14.48
CA SER A 257 20.61 -1.66 -13.23
C SER A 257 19.67 -1.34 -12.07
N ASP A 258 18.55 -0.69 -12.35
CA ASP A 258 17.57 -0.32 -11.33
C ASP A 258 16.75 -1.55 -10.96
N GLY A 259 16.31 -2.33 -11.95
CA GLY A 259 15.63 -3.61 -11.73
C GLY A 259 16.42 -4.54 -10.83
N ASP A 260 17.73 -4.69 -11.05
CA ASP A 260 18.60 -5.52 -10.22
C ASP A 260 18.67 -5.00 -8.77
N GLN A 261 18.73 -3.68 -8.58
CA GLN A 261 18.76 -3.07 -7.25
C GLN A 261 17.44 -3.23 -6.47
N HIS A 262 16.30 -3.25 -7.17
CA HIS A 262 14.99 -3.54 -6.61
C HIS A 262 14.70 -5.05 -6.52
N GLN A 263 15.66 -5.91 -6.88
CA GLN A 263 15.53 -7.36 -6.95
C GLN A 263 14.45 -7.83 -7.94
N ILE A 264 14.10 -7.01 -8.92
CA ILE A 264 13.17 -7.29 -10.01
C ILE A 264 13.97 -7.90 -11.17
N THR A 265 14.44 -9.13 -10.94
CA THR A 265 15.17 -9.97 -11.90
C THR A 265 14.30 -11.16 -12.31
N GLN A 266 14.79 -12.05 -13.17
CA GLN A 266 14.07 -13.27 -13.54
C GLN A 266 13.60 -14.10 -12.32
N ALA A 267 14.32 -14.04 -11.20
CA ALA A 267 13.93 -14.70 -9.94
C ALA A 267 12.68 -14.10 -9.27
N ALA A 268 12.25 -12.90 -9.71
CA ALA A 268 11.04 -12.24 -9.23
C ALA A 268 9.78 -12.61 -10.02
N VAL A 269 9.87 -13.45 -11.06
CA VAL A 269 8.67 -13.97 -11.73
C VAL A 269 7.77 -14.70 -10.71
N GLY A 270 6.48 -14.43 -10.76
CA GLY A 270 5.48 -14.90 -9.79
C GLY A 270 5.35 -14.03 -8.52
N ARG A 271 6.21 -13.02 -8.33
CA ARG A 271 6.15 -12.09 -7.19
C ARG A 271 5.22 -10.92 -7.46
N VAL A 272 4.79 -10.26 -6.39
CA VAL A 272 4.00 -9.01 -6.48
C VAL A 272 4.93 -7.80 -6.49
N VAL A 273 4.70 -6.90 -7.43
CA VAL A 273 5.40 -5.61 -7.55
C VAL A 273 4.41 -4.47 -7.43
N VAL A 274 4.84 -3.38 -6.80
CA VAL A 274 4.11 -2.11 -6.69
C VAL A 274 4.87 -1.06 -7.49
N ALA A 275 4.16 -0.25 -8.26
CA ALA A 275 4.75 0.82 -9.05
C ALA A 275 3.88 2.09 -9.02
N TYR A 276 4.51 3.26 -9.06
CA TYR A 276 3.84 4.56 -9.13
C TYR A 276 4.14 5.22 -10.47
N GLY A 277 3.12 5.39 -11.32
CA GLY A 277 3.36 6.00 -12.63
C GLY A 277 2.09 6.25 -13.42
N ARG A 278 2.24 6.90 -14.58
CA ARG A 278 1.12 7.17 -15.48
C ARG A 278 0.87 5.98 -16.40
N VAL A 279 -0.37 5.51 -16.47
CA VAL A 279 -0.77 4.45 -17.39
C VAL A 279 -0.93 5.03 -18.78
N ARG A 280 -0.10 4.56 -19.71
CA ARG A 280 -0.09 4.98 -21.12
C ARG A 280 -0.22 3.77 -22.03
N LYS A 281 -0.66 3.99 -23.26
CA LYS A 281 -0.63 2.95 -24.29
C LYS A 281 0.81 2.69 -24.73
N SER A 282 1.20 1.42 -24.87
CA SER A 282 2.49 1.00 -25.43
C SER A 282 2.26 -0.13 -26.43
N GLY A 283 2.36 0.18 -27.72
CA GLY A 283 1.98 -0.76 -28.78
C GLY A 283 0.51 -1.19 -28.67
N LEU A 284 0.27 -2.50 -28.51
CA LEU A 284 -1.06 -3.10 -28.32
C LEU A 284 -1.45 -3.24 -26.85
N GLY A 285 -0.56 -2.90 -25.92
CA GLY A 285 -0.76 -3.03 -24.49
C GLY A 285 -0.76 -1.68 -23.76
N LEU A 286 -0.74 -1.78 -22.44
CA LEU A 286 -0.58 -0.67 -21.51
C LEU A 286 0.81 -0.73 -20.86
N ALA A 287 1.35 0.43 -20.52
CA ALA A 287 2.59 0.50 -19.77
C ALA A 287 2.69 1.69 -18.82
N LEU A 288 3.48 1.50 -17.77
CA LEU A 288 4.16 2.61 -17.10
C LEU A 288 5.53 2.81 -17.74
N ASN A 289 5.76 4.00 -18.30
CA ASN A 289 7.06 4.38 -18.88
C ASN A 289 7.73 5.44 -18.00
N ASP A 290 9.04 5.60 -18.19
CA ASP A 290 9.87 6.64 -17.56
C ASP A 290 9.90 6.61 -16.03
N LEU A 291 9.69 5.42 -15.45
CA LEU A 291 9.75 5.22 -14.01
C LEU A 291 11.13 5.54 -13.46
N LYS A 292 11.14 6.28 -12.36
CA LYS A 292 12.33 6.63 -11.60
C LYS A 292 12.65 5.56 -10.57
N TRP A 293 13.86 5.62 -10.04
CA TRP A 293 14.37 4.64 -9.08
C TRP A 293 13.41 4.45 -7.89
N GLY A 294 12.93 5.54 -7.29
CA GLY A 294 12.03 5.48 -6.14
C GLY A 294 10.57 5.10 -6.47
N GLU A 295 10.21 4.91 -7.73
CA GLU A 295 8.81 4.70 -8.15
C GLU A 295 8.41 3.24 -8.26
N VAL A 296 9.31 2.30 -7.92
CA VAL A 296 9.04 0.86 -7.97
C VAL A 296 9.51 0.17 -6.69
N GLY A 297 8.76 -0.86 -6.27
CA GLY A 297 9.12 -1.71 -5.14
C GLY A 297 8.62 -3.13 -5.33
N LEU A 298 9.47 -4.10 -5.03
CA LEU A 298 9.08 -5.51 -4.96
C LEU A 298 8.50 -5.81 -3.57
N LEU A 299 7.27 -6.30 -3.50
CA LEU A 299 6.62 -6.62 -2.24
C LEU A 299 7.26 -7.85 -1.61
N ALA A 300 7.58 -7.83 -0.31
CA ALA A 300 8.11 -9.00 0.37
C ALA A 300 7.08 -10.14 0.39
N ARG A 301 7.51 -11.39 0.19
CA ARG A 301 6.62 -12.57 0.09
C ARG A 301 5.56 -12.66 1.18
N LYS A 302 5.95 -12.38 2.43
CA LYS A 302 5.06 -12.42 3.60
C LYS A 302 3.86 -11.46 3.51
N TYR A 303 3.91 -10.45 2.64
CA TYR A 303 2.84 -9.48 2.45
C TYR A 303 2.01 -9.71 1.20
N GLU A 304 2.40 -10.65 0.32
CA GLU A 304 1.68 -10.91 -0.93
C GLU A 304 0.26 -11.42 -0.66
N ALA A 305 0.09 -12.25 0.37
CA ALA A 305 -1.21 -12.75 0.83
C ALA A 305 -2.16 -11.62 1.26
N VAL A 306 -1.65 -10.52 1.82
CA VAL A 306 -2.46 -9.37 2.27
C VAL A 306 -3.24 -8.72 1.11
N LEU A 307 -2.70 -8.81 -0.12
CA LEU A 307 -3.34 -8.30 -1.33
C LEU A 307 -4.15 -9.35 -2.10
N GLN A 308 -3.92 -10.64 -1.82
CA GLN A 308 -4.55 -11.75 -2.54
C GLN A 308 -5.79 -12.32 -1.80
N ASP A 309 -5.87 -12.13 -0.47
CA ASP A 309 -7.03 -12.45 0.38
C ASP A 309 -8.09 -11.34 0.40
#